data_AF-A0A7U9S3Y7-F1
#
_entry.id   AF-A0A7U9S3Y7-F1
#
_cell.length_a   1.000
_cell.length_b   1.000
_cell.length_c   1.000
_cell.angle_alpha   90.00
_cell.angle_beta   90.00
_cell.angle_gamma   90.00
#
_symmetry.space_group_name_H-M   'P 1'
#
loop_
_entity.id
_entity.type
_entity.pdbx_description
1 polymer ?
#
loop_
_entity_poly.entity_id
_entity_poly.type
_entity_poly.pdbx_seq_one_letter_code
_entity_poly.pdbx_strand_id
1 'polypeptide(L)'
;MRVTDQIMNATARRAGVPVNMSLVNHLNKNQNSLEDLFGNSAAADVTQKKEYEKQEKTAEELAKSAQAFLAEGQDSIFAKAKESGNMDEIHSHVEKLLENYNAVLKSLKSNASPLDDYYRQMLSGAAGEHSEALKTAGITIGKDGTLSLDKNKLKEADVESLEKLFGPSGSFSEKVAFLGDRIADNAGANALSYSSKYNSNGNSYASLGNKYDIWG
;
A
#
# COMPACT_ATOMS: atom_id res chain seq x y z
N MET A 1 1.95 -29.60 -15.28
CA MET A 1 1.76 -28.15 -15.06
C MET A 1 2.58 -27.38 -16.09
N ARG A 2 1.98 -26.90 -17.19
CA ARG A 2 2.68 -26.11 -18.25
C ARG A 2 1.76 -25.06 -18.92
N VAL A 3 0.52 -24.95 -18.46
CA VAL A 3 -0.53 -24.14 -19.09
C VAL A 3 -0.61 -22.74 -18.45
N THR A 4 -0.26 -22.62 -17.16
CA THR A 4 -0.35 -21.36 -16.40
C THR A 4 0.67 -20.31 -16.86
N ASP A 5 1.91 -20.72 -17.15
CA ASP A 5 2.98 -19.80 -17.55
C ASP A 5 2.75 -19.18 -18.93
N GLN A 6 2.08 -19.92 -19.83
CA GLN A 6 1.73 -19.41 -21.17
C GLN A 6 0.61 -18.36 -21.11
N ILE A 7 -0.36 -18.54 -20.22
CA ILE A 7 -1.48 -17.61 -20.03
C ILE A 7 -0.99 -16.32 -19.35
N MET A 8 -0.10 -16.43 -18.36
CA MET A 8 0.48 -15.28 -17.64
C MET A 8 1.32 -14.40 -18.56
N ASN A 9 2.10 -15.02 -19.46
CA ASN A 9 2.87 -14.30 -20.49
C ASN A 9 1.98 -13.60 -21.53
N ALA A 10 0.84 -14.18 -21.87
CA ALA A 10 -0.09 -13.59 -22.84
C ALA A 10 -0.75 -12.31 -22.27
N THR A 11 -1.10 -12.31 -20.99
CA THR A 11 -1.69 -11.15 -20.31
C THR A 11 -0.71 -9.98 -20.18
N ALA A 12 0.56 -10.27 -19.85
CA ALA A 12 1.63 -9.26 -19.77
C ALA A 12 1.93 -8.60 -21.13
N ARG A 13 1.91 -9.37 -22.24
CA ARG A 13 2.05 -8.82 -23.60
C ARG A 13 0.85 -7.95 -23.99
N ARG A 14 -0.36 -8.32 -23.60
CA ARG A 14 -1.59 -7.56 -23.88
C ARG A 14 -1.65 -6.21 -23.14
N ALA A 15 -0.98 -6.14 -21.98
CA ALA A 15 -0.83 -4.92 -21.18
C ALA A 15 0.38 -4.05 -21.56
N GLY A 16 1.12 -4.40 -22.63
CA GLY A 16 2.28 -3.60 -23.09
C GLY A 16 3.51 -3.67 -22.19
N VAL A 17 3.60 -4.65 -21.28
CA VAL A 17 4.71 -4.78 -20.33
C VAL A 17 5.79 -5.68 -20.95
N PRO A 18 7.09 -5.29 -20.95
CA PRO A 18 8.16 -6.10 -21.52
C PRO A 18 8.37 -7.39 -20.72
N VAL A 19 8.31 -8.53 -21.41
CA VAL A 19 8.20 -9.88 -20.81
C VAL A 19 9.55 -10.59 -20.71
N ASN A 20 10.66 -9.85 -20.75
CA ASN A 20 11.98 -10.44 -20.68
C ASN A 20 12.98 -9.53 -19.96
N MET A 21 12.79 -9.36 -18.65
CA MET A 21 13.87 -8.92 -17.76
C MET A 21 14.06 -10.03 -16.74
N SER A 22 15.02 -10.92 -16.98
CA SER A 22 15.31 -12.01 -16.05
C SER A 22 15.72 -11.42 -14.70
N LEU A 23 15.06 -11.82 -13.62
CA LEU A 23 15.42 -11.50 -12.22
C LEU A 23 16.91 -11.73 -11.94
N VAL A 24 17.53 -12.66 -12.67
CA VAL A 24 18.96 -12.99 -12.66
C VAL A 24 19.85 -11.78 -12.98
N ASN A 25 19.42 -10.87 -13.87
CA ASN A 25 20.21 -9.68 -14.23
C ASN A 25 20.21 -8.62 -13.12
N HIS A 26 19.19 -8.60 -12.26
CA HIS A 26 19.17 -7.73 -11.08
C HIS A 26 19.94 -8.34 -9.91
N LEU A 27 19.86 -9.67 -9.74
CA LEU A 27 20.60 -10.39 -8.71
C LEU A 27 22.11 -10.35 -8.95
N ASN A 28 22.57 -10.41 -10.20
CA ASN A 28 24.01 -10.39 -10.53
C ASN A 28 24.70 -9.02 -10.32
N LYS A 29 23.93 -7.98 -9.97
CA LYS A 29 24.48 -6.65 -9.67
C LYS A 29 24.75 -6.42 -8.18
N ASN A 30 24.27 -7.33 -7.32
CA ASN A 30 24.45 -7.24 -5.87
C ASN A 30 25.25 -8.46 -5.39
N GLN A 31 26.55 -8.26 -5.15
CA GLN A 31 27.40 -9.28 -4.54
C GLN A 31 27.09 -9.33 -3.03
N ASN A 32 25.98 -9.93 -2.64
CA ASN A 32 25.72 -10.23 -1.24
C ASN A 32 26.31 -11.62 -0.95
N SER A 33 27.35 -11.65 -0.11
CA SER A 33 28.05 -12.88 0.28
C SER A 33 27.14 -13.77 1.12
N LEU A 34 27.49 -15.05 1.19
CA LEU A 34 26.81 -16.06 2.01
C LEU A 34 26.75 -15.66 3.50
N GLU A 35 27.54 -14.69 3.95
CA GLU A 35 27.51 -14.14 5.31
C GLU A 35 26.27 -13.28 5.57
N ASP A 36 25.67 -12.63 4.56
CA ASP A 36 24.42 -11.87 4.70
C ASP A 36 23.20 -12.80 4.96
N LEU A 37 23.34 -14.10 4.60
CA LEU A 37 22.38 -15.16 4.90
C LEU A 37 22.51 -15.72 6.33
N PHE A 38 23.68 -15.58 6.97
CA PHE A 38 23.98 -16.17 8.29
C PHE A 38 24.39 -15.15 9.36
N GLY A 39 24.47 -13.87 9.03
CA GLY A 39 25.20 -12.88 9.83
C GLY A 39 24.62 -11.48 9.76
N ASN A 40 23.46 -11.29 10.40
CA ASN A 40 23.21 -10.05 11.10
C ASN A 40 22.76 -10.36 12.54
N SER A 41 23.02 -9.45 13.48
CA SER A 41 22.70 -9.69 14.89
C SER A 41 21.21 -10.01 15.07
N ALA A 42 20.89 -10.97 15.95
CA ALA A 42 19.51 -11.39 16.24
C ALA A 42 18.54 -10.24 16.54
N ALA A 43 19.04 -9.14 17.11
CA ALA A 43 18.27 -7.95 17.41
C ALA A 43 17.92 -7.11 16.17
N ALA A 44 18.80 -7.05 15.16
CA ALA A 44 18.58 -6.30 13.93
C ALA A 44 17.51 -6.98 13.06
N ASP A 45 17.58 -8.30 12.88
CA ASP A 45 16.57 -9.06 12.11
C ASP A 45 15.16 -9.01 12.75
N VAL A 46 15.08 -9.04 14.09
CA VAL A 46 13.81 -8.89 14.82
C VAL A 46 13.26 -7.46 14.70
N THR A 47 14.12 -6.44 14.71
CA THR A 47 13.69 -5.05 14.49
C THR A 47 13.13 -4.88 13.08
N GLN A 48 13.81 -5.43 12.06
CA GLN A 48 13.37 -5.24 10.67
C GLN A 48 12.08 -6.00 10.40
N LYS A 49 11.92 -7.19 10.99
CA LYS A 49 10.65 -7.91 10.99
C LYS A 49 9.51 -7.03 11.51
N LYS A 50 9.68 -6.39 12.68
CA LYS A 50 8.65 -5.53 13.28
C LYS A 50 8.35 -4.29 12.42
N GLU A 51 9.36 -3.72 11.77
CA GLU A 51 9.19 -2.60 10.84
C GLU A 51 8.34 -3.02 9.63
N TYR A 52 8.59 -4.20 9.06
CA TYR A 52 7.79 -4.74 7.97
C TYR A 52 6.37 -5.14 8.41
N GLU A 53 6.18 -5.75 9.57
CA GLU A 53 4.84 -6.04 10.11
C GLU A 53 4.04 -4.75 10.36
N LYS A 54 4.71 -3.67 10.76
CA LYS A 54 4.09 -2.36 10.89
C LYS A 54 3.71 -1.79 9.53
N GLN A 55 4.61 -1.87 8.54
CA GLN A 55 4.32 -1.43 7.18
C GLN A 55 3.14 -2.20 6.57
N GLU A 56 3.10 -3.53 6.75
CA GLU A 56 2.01 -4.40 6.33
C GLU A 56 0.67 -3.89 6.89
N LYS A 57 0.58 -3.70 8.21
CA LYS A 57 -0.64 -3.19 8.86
C LYS A 57 -1.06 -1.83 8.35
N THR A 58 -0.13 -0.88 8.24
CA THR A 58 -0.43 0.48 7.75
C THR A 58 -0.90 0.45 6.29
N ALA A 59 -0.35 -0.43 5.46
CA ALA A 59 -0.75 -0.61 4.07
C ALA A 59 -2.11 -1.30 3.93
N GLU A 60 -2.40 -2.31 4.76
CA GLU A 60 -3.74 -2.91 4.84
C GLU A 60 -4.80 -1.88 5.27
N GLU A 61 -4.48 -1.01 6.23
CA GLU A 61 -5.38 0.05 6.68
C GLU A 61 -5.66 1.07 5.57
N LEU A 62 -4.66 1.40 4.74
CA LEU A 62 -4.83 2.20 3.54
C LEU A 62 -5.73 1.51 2.51
N ALA A 63 -5.50 0.21 2.25
CA ALA A 63 -6.31 -0.54 1.32
C ALA A 63 -7.78 -0.59 1.77
N LYS A 64 -8.02 -0.91 3.05
CA LYS A 64 -9.36 -0.94 3.64
C LYS A 64 -10.05 0.42 3.61
N SER A 65 -9.35 1.51 3.92
CA SER A 65 -9.96 2.85 3.89
C SER A 65 -10.30 3.29 2.47
N ALA A 66 -9.50 2.90 1.47
CA ALA A 66 -9.80 3.16 0.06
C ALA A 66 -10.95 2.29 -0.46
N GLN A 67 -10.97 0.99 -0.11
CA GLN A 67 -12.03 0.05 -0.48
C GLN A 67 -13.41 0.45 0.07
N ALA A 68 -13.46 1.12 1.23
CA ALA A 68 -14.72 1.61 1.80
C ALA A 68 -15.49 2.55 0.83
N PHE A 69 -14.78 3.27 -0.05
CA PHE A 69 -15.41 4.12 -1.06
C PHE A 69 -15.91 3.34 -2.29
N LEU A 70 -15.44 2.11 -2.50
CA LEU A 70 -15.77 1.28 -3.66
C LEU A 70 -17.01 0.41 -3.45
N ALA A 71 -17.64 0.48 -2.28
CA ALA A 71 -18.90 -0.20 -2.03
C ALA A 71 -19.98 0.33 -2.98
N GLU A 72 -20.74 -0.58 -3.61
CA GLU A 72 -21.84 -0.27 -4.52
C GLU A 72 -23.21 -0.57 -3.87
N GLY A 73 -24.26 0.02 -4.43
CA GLY A 73 -25.64 -0.17 -3.97
C GLY A 73 -26.08 0.81 -2.88
N GLN A 74 -27.25 0.56 -2.30
CA GLN A 74 -27.88 1.45 -1.31
C GLN A 74 -27.11 1.53 0.01
N ASP A 75 -26.31 0.52 0.31
CA ASP A 75 -25.46 0.52 1.52
C ASP A 75 -24.15 1.31 1.36
N SER A 76 -23.84 1.78 0.15
CA SER A 76 -22.65 2.60 -0.09
C SER A 76 -22.72 3.93 0.65
N ILE A 77 -21.56 4.44 1.07
CA ILE A 77 -21.46 5.73 1.77
C ILE A 77 -22.00 6.90 0.90
N PHE A 78 -21.87 6.79 -0.42
CA PHE A 78 -22.39 7.80 -1.35
C PHE A 78 -23.90 7.73 -1.53
N ALA A 79 -24.49 6.53 -1.61
CA ALA A 79 -25.95 6.37 -1.65
C ALA A 79 -26.59 6.89 -0.36
N LYS A 80 -26.03 6.51 0.80
CA LYS A 80 -26.48 7.00 2.11
C LYS A 80 -26.38 8.51 2.24
N ALA A 81 -25.29 9.12 1.76
CA ALA A 81 -25.12 10.57 1.77
C ALA A 81 -26.15 11.28 0.86
N LYS A 82 -26.45 10.72 -0.31
CA LYS A 82 -27.48 11.25 -1.22
C LYS A 82 -28.90 11.15 -0.64
N GLU A 83 -29.22 10.05 0.03
CA GLU A 83 -30.53 9.83 0.63
C GLU A 83 -30.75 10.66 1.90
N SER A 84 -29.73 10.76 2.76
CA SER A 84 -29.84 11.46 4.05
C SER A 84 -29.46 12.94 4.00
N GLY A 85 -28.75 13.37 2.96
CA GLY A 85 -28.10 14.68 2.89
C GLY A 85 -26.93 14.85 3.86
N ASN A 86 -26.53 13.80 4.58
CA ASN A 86 -25.44 13.84 5.55
C ASN A 86 -24.10 13.40 4.91
N MET A 87 -23.12 14.31 4.93
CA MET A 87 -21.78 14.12 4.38
C MET A 87 -20.73 13.71 5.41
N ASP A 88 -21.08 13.66 6.70
CA ASP A 88 -20.13 13.45 7.81
C ASP A 88 -19.39 12.11 7.68
N GLU A 89 -20.08 11.06 7.22
CA GLU A 89 -19.47 9.75 6.98
C GLU A 89 -18.42 9.81 5.86
N ILE A 90 -18.71 10.53 4.76
CA ILE A 90 -17.76 10.75 3.66
C ILE A 90 -16.56 11.54 4.17
N HIS A 91 -16.77 12.63 4.89
CA HIS A 91 -15.69 13.47 5.42
C HIS A 91 -14.75 12.66 6.33
N SER A 92 -15.31 11.87 7.24
CA SER A 92 -14.55 11.00 8.14
C SER A 92 -13.72 9.96 7.38
N HIS A 93 -14.31 9.32 6.37
CA HIS A 93 -13.59 8.36 5.54
C HIS A 93 -12.49 9.02 4.71
N VAL A 94 -12.69 10.25 4.21
CA VAL A 94 -11.67 10.99 3.46
C VAL A 94 -10.51 11.35 4.38
N GLU A 95 -10.78 11.84 5.59
CA GLU A 95 -9.74 12.13 6.59
C GLU A 95 -8.90 10.88 6.87
N LYS A 96 -9.55 9.76 7.17
CA LYS A 96 -8.90 8.48 7.44
C LYS A 96 -8.08 7.96 6.25
N LEU A 97 -8.59 8.11 5.03
CA LEU A 97 -7.88 7.74 3.81
C LEU A 97 -6.57 8.53 3.67
N LEU A 98 -6.62 9.85 3.87
CA LEU A 98 -5.45 10.73 3.74
C LEU A 98 -4.42 10.47 4.84
N GLU A 99 -4.88 10.22 6.08
CA GLU A 99 -4.01 9.82 7.19
C GLU A 99 -3.26 8.52 6.88
N ASN A 100 -3.97 7.48 6.45
CA ASN A 100 -3.38 6.19 6.10
C ASN A 100 -2.43 6.32 4.89
N TYR A 101 -2.81 7.11 3.89
CA TYR A 101 -1.99 7.35 2.70
C TYR A 101 -0.64 7.97 3.08
N ASN A 102 -0.66 9.03 3.90
CA ASN A 102 0.55 9.68 4.38
C ASN A 102 1.38 8.76 5.29
N ALA A 103 0.73 7.93 6.10
CA ALA A 103 1.40 6.95 6.94
C ALA A 103 2.16 5.90 6.11
N VAL A 104 1.56 5.40 5.02
CA VAL A 104 2.22 4.49 4.08
C VAL A 104 3.40 5.17 3.39
N LEU A 105 3.24 6.38 2.86
CA LEU A 105 4.35 7.13 2.24
C LEU A 105 5.54 7.29 3.21
N LYS A 106 5.25 7.60 4.47
CA LYS A 106 6.27 7.70 5.52
C LYS A 106 6.95 6.36 5.80
N SER A 107 6.17 5.27 5.87
CA SER A 107 6.71 3.92 6.09
C SER A 107 7.65 3.51 4.96
N LEU A 108 7.22 3.67 3.70
CA LEU A 108 8.01 3.34 2.52
C LEU A 108 9.31 4.14 2.44
N LYS A 109 9.29 5.41 2.87
CA LYS A 109 10.49 6.26 2.93
C LYS A 109 11.49 5.79 3.98
N SER A 110 11.03 5.13 5.04
CA SER A 110 11.89 4.64 6.13
C SER A 110 12.70 3.40 5.71
N ASN A 111 12.10 2.51 4.92
CA ASN A 111 12.71 1.23 4.53
C ASN A 111 13.61 1.32 3.29
N ALA A 112 13.44 2.37 2.47
CA ALA A 112 14.36 2.80 1.40
C ALA A 112 14.78 1.70 0.39
N SER A 113 13.95 0.67 0.18
CA SER A 113 14.15 -0.32 -0.88
C SER A 113 13.78 0.25 -2.26
N PRO A 114 14.42 -0.20 -3.36
CA PRO A 114 13.99 0.17 -4.72
C PRO A 114 12.51 -0.13 -5.01
N LEU A 115 11.95 -1.19 -4.41
CA LEU A 115 10.52 -1.49 -4.52
C LEU A 115 9.67 -0.51 -3.70
N ASP A 116 10.13 -0.07 -2.54
CA ASP A 116 9.43 0.94 -1.74
C ASP A 116 9.44 2.31 -2.43
N ASP A 117 10.56 2.66 -3.08
CA ASP A 117 10.66 3.84 -3.95
C ASP A 117 9.65 3.79 -5.10
N TYR A 118 9.55 2.63 -5.77
CA TYR A 118 8.57 2.41 -6.82
C TYR A 118 7.13 2.59 -6.32
N TYR A 119 6.79 1.99 -5.18
CA TYR A 119 5.44 2.13 -4.60
C TYR A 119 5.13 3.57 -4.21
N ARG A 120 6.09 4.32 -3.66
CA ARG A 120 5.88 5.76 -3.40
C ARG A 120 5.63 6.55 -4.67
N GLN A 121 6.38 6.28 -5.73
CA GLN A 121 6.18 6.94 -7.03
C GLN A 121 4.81 6.61 -7.60
N MET A 122 4.36 5.35 -7.51
CA MET A 122 3.03 4.95 -7.96
C MET A 122 1.90 5.60 -7.14
N LEU A 123 2.02 5.66 -5.81
CA LEU A 123 1.05 6.37 -4.96
C LEU A 123 1.01 7.86 -5.27
N SER A 124 2.18 8.49 -5.41
CA SER A 124 2.29 9.92 -5.75
C SER A 124 1.77 10.20 -7.16
N GLY A 125 2.00 9.27 -8.10
CA GLY A 125 1.50 9.32 -9.46
C GLY A 125 -0.03 9.22 -9.50
N ALA A 126 -0.63 8.30 -8.74
CA ALA A 126 -2.08 8.20 -8.61
C ALA A 126 -2.69 9.51 -8.07
N ALA A 127 -2.08 10.13 -7.06
CA ALA A 127 -2.52 11.45 -6.62
C ALA A 127 -2.34 12.54 -7.70
N GLY A 128 -1.21 12.54 -8.41
CA GLY A 128 -0.92 13.49 -9.49
C GLY A 128 -1.90 13.41 -10.66
N GLU A 129 -2.27 12.20 -11.08
CA GLU A 129 -3.27 11.96 -12.14
C GLU A 129 -4.66 12.53 -11.77
N HIS A 130 -4.95 12.63 -10.48
CA HIS A 130 -6.22 13.13 -9.95
C HIS A 130 -6.09 14.53 -9.32
N SER A 131 -5.02 15.28 -9.63
CA SER A 131 -4.70 16.53 -8.93
C SER A 131 -5.78 17.60 -9.00
N GLU A 132 -6.47 17.73 -10.14
CA GLU A 132 -7.53 18.73 -10.31
C GLU A 132 -8.75 18.39 -9.45
N ALA A 133 -9.20 17.13 -9.50
CA ALA A 133 -10.32 16.65 -8.71
C ALA A 133 -10.02 16.69 -7.20
N LEU A 134 -8.81 16.28 -6.78
CA LEU A 134 -8.35 16.38 -5.40
C LEU A 134 -8.34 17.84 -4.94
N LYS A 135 -7.84 18.77 -5.76
CA LYS A 135 -7.82 20.20 -5.43
C LYS A 135 -9.23 20.78 -5.26
N THR A 136 -10.17 20.39 -6.11
CA THR A 136 -11.59 20.77 -5.98
C THR A 136 -12.20 20.25 -4.69
N ALA A 137 -11.84 19.03 -4.28
CA ALA A 137 -12.24 18.45 -2.99
C ALA A 137 -11.49 19.04 -1.76
N GLY A 138 -10.66 20.07 -1.95
CA GLY A 138 -9.90 20.70 -0.86
C GLY A 138 -8.62 19.95 -0.48
N ILE A 139 -8.13 19.03 -1.31
CA ILE A 139 -6.93 18.23 -1.05
C ILE A 139 -5.75 18.80 -1.85
N THR A 140 -4.66 19.09 -1.15
CA THR A 140 -3.42 19.60 -1.74
C THR A 140 -2.34 18.53 -1.72
N ILE A 141 -1.65 18.37 -2.86
CA ILE A 141 -0.54 17.44 -3.02
C ILE A 141 0.78 18.16 -2.73
N GLY A 142 1.54 17.68 -1.75
CA GLY A 142 2.88 18.14 -1.41
C GLY A 142 3.93 17.69 -2.42
N LYS A 143 5.11 18.32 -2.39
CA LYS A 143 6.24 17.97 -3.28
C LYS A 143 6.76 16.54 -3.08
N ASP A 144 6.54 16.00 -1.89
CA ASP A 144 6.92 14.64 -1.50
C ASP A 144 5.80 13.61 -1.73
N GLY A 145 4.70 14.02 -2.37
CA GLY A 145 3.54 13.18 -2.65
C GLY A 145 2.52 13.14 -1.51
N THR A 146 2.81 13.72 -0.34
CA THR A 146 1.86 13.75 0.79
C THR A 146 0.60 14.55 0.46
N LEU A 147 -0.51 14.20 1.09
CA LEU A 147 -1.80 14.84 0.89
C LEU A 147 -2.22 15.63 2.13
N SER A 148 -2.64 16.88 1.95
CA SER A 148 -3.14 17.74 3.02
C SER A 148 -4.59 18.12 2.75
N LEU A 149 -5.43 18.06 3.78
CA LEU A 149 -6.86 18.35 3.68
C LEU A 149 -7.21 19.75 4.19
N ASP A 150 -7.94 20.51 3.38
CA ASP A 150 -8.71 21.67 3.83
C ASP A 150 -10.14 21.23 4.17
N LYS A 151 -10.42 21.06 5.47
CA LYS A 151 -11.72 20.58 5.96
C LYS A 151 -12.88 21.52 5.59
N ASN A 152 -12.64 22.81 5.38
CA ASN A 152 -13.69 23.75 5.02
C ASN A 152 -14.08 23.56 3.56
N LYS A 153 -13.09 23.43 2.67
CA LYS A 153 -13.34 23.15 1.26
C LYS A 153 -13.95 21.78 1.01
N LEU A 154 -13.56 20.77 1.80
CA LEU A 154 -14.18 19.45 1.70
C LEU A 154 -15.68 19.50 2.00
N LYS A 155 -16.09 20.29 3.01
CA LYS A 155 -17.51 20.50 3.34
C LYS A 155 -18.30 21.26 2.29
N GLU A 156 -17.63 22.05 1.47
CA GLU A 156 -18.23 22.79 0.34
C GLU A 156 -18.33 21.93 -0.93
N ALA A 157 -17.60 20.81 -1.00
CA ALA A 157 -17.60 19.92 -2.17
C ALA A 157 -18.94 19.19 -2.29
N ASP A 158 -19.42 19.01 -3.52
CA ASP A 158 -20.66 18.29 -3.80
C ASP A 158 -20.44 16.76 -3.79
N VAL A 159 -21.48 16.02 -3.39
CA VAL A 159 -21.43 14.55 -3.28
C VAL A 159 -21.04 13.90 -4.61
N GLU A 160 -21.51 14.45 -5.73
CA GLU A 160 -21.30 13.89 -7.07
C GLU A 160 -19.83 14.00 -7.49
N SER A 161 -19.18 15.13 -7.21
CA SER A 161 -17.74 15.31 -7.42
C SER A 161 -16.91 14.39 -6.52
N LEU A 162 -17.31 14.23 -5.25
CA LEU A 162 -16.64 13.31 -4.33
C LEU A 162 -16.80 11.84 -4.76
N GLU A 163 -17.98 11.45 -5.24
CA GLU A 163 -18.25 10.10 -5.75
C GLU A 163 -17.53 9.81 -7.07
N LYS A 164 -17.40 10.80 -7.97
CA LYS A 164 -16.59 10.65 -9.18
C LYS A 164 -15.10 10.52 -8.90
N LEU A 165 -14.63 11.11 -7.81
CA LEU A 165 -13.23 11.02 -7.41
C LEU A 165 -12.94 9.72 -6.65
N PHE A 166 -13.65 9.50 -5.56
CA PHE A 166 -13.38 8.41 -4.62
C PHE A 166 -14.25 7.18 -4.85
N GLY A 167 -15.43 7.33 -5.40
CA GLY A 167 -16.39 6.24 -5.57
C GLY A 167 -16.00 5.24 -6.66
N PRO A 168 -16.85 4.23 -6.89
CA PRO A 168 -16.58 3.12 -7.82
C PRO A 168 -16.41 3.57 -9.27
N SER A 169 -17.04 4.70 -9.64
CA SER A 169 -16.91 5.31 -10.96
C SER A 169 -15.58 6.04 -11.19
N GLY A 170 -14.87 6.37 -10.10
CA GLY A 170 -13.55 6.98 -10.12
C GLY A 170 -12.44 5.94 -10.08
N SER A 171 -11.23 6.34 -10.46
CA SER A 171 -10.06 5.44 -10.42
C SER A 171 -9.11 5.71 -9.26
N PHE A 172 -9.32 6.77 -8.45
CA PHE A 172 -8.37 7.12 -7.40
C PHE A 172 -8.38 6.09 -6.26
N SER A 173 -9.54 5.84 -5.63
CA SER A 173 -9.64 4.89 -4.53
C SER A 173 -9.32 3.47 -4.96
N GLU A 174 -9.68 3.06 -6.18
CA GLU A 174 -9.33 1.74 -6.71
C GLU A 174 -7.81 1.57 -6.84
N LYS A 175 -7.11 2.57 -7.43
CA LYS A 175 -5.65 2.55 -7.54
C LYS A 175 -4.98 2.55 -6.18
N VAL A 176 -5.45 3.37 -5.24
CA VAL A 176 -4.90 3.45 -3.89
C VAL A 176 -5.13 2.14 -3.13
N ALA A 177 -6.31 1.53 -3.25
CA ALA A 177 -6.61 0.23 -2.67
C ALA A 177 -5.67 -0.86 -3.21
N PHE A 178 -5.55 -0.95 -4.53
CA PHE A 178 -4.67 -1.90 -5.20
C PHE A 178 -3.21 -1.72 -4.79
N LEU A 179 -2.72 -0.48 -4.74
CA LEU A 179 -1.35 -0.20 -4.29
C LEU A 179 -1.16 -0.54 -2.81
N GLY A 180 -2.15 -0.24 -1.96
CA GLY A 180 -2.15 -0.62 -0.55
C GLY A 180 -1.99 -2.12 -0.37
N ASP A 181 -2.78 -2.93 -1.09
CA ASP A 181 -2.68 -4.40 -1.05
C ASP A 181 -1.30 -4.88 -1.50
N ARG A 182 -0.74 -4.33 -2.59
CA ARG A 182 0.60 -4.72 -3.08
C ARG A 182 1.73 -4.36 -2.11
N ILE A 183 1.60 -3.21 -1.43
CA ILE A 183 2.56 -2.79 -0.41
C ILE A 183 2.46 -3.70 0.82
N ALA A 184 1.23 -4.06 1.22
CA ALA A 184 0.98 -4.98 2.32
C ALA A 184 1.57 -6.37 2.02
N ASP A 185 1.29 -6.94 0.84
CA ASP A 185 1.85 -8.21 0.38
C ASP A 185 3.38 -8.20 0.40
N ASN A 186 4.00 -7.13 -0.12
CA ASN A 186 5.45 -6.98 -0.13
C ASN A 186 6.02 -6.89 1.29
N ALA A 187 5.39 -6.11 2.17
CA ALA A 187 5.83 -5.99 3.55
C ALA A 187 5.68 -7.31 4.31
N GLY A 188 4.56 -8.01 4.16
CA GLY A 188 4.34 -9.34 4.74
C GLY A 188 5.36 -10.37 4.25
N ALA A 189 5.68 -10.37 2.95
CA ALA A 189 6.71 -11.24 2.39
C ALA A 189 8.10 -10.95 2.98
N ASN A 190 8.46 -9.68 3.18
CA ASN A 190 9.72 -9.30 3.83
C ASN A 190 9.71 -9.71 5.32
N ALA A 191 8.63 -9.47 6.06
CA ALA A 191 8.49 -9.91 7.45
C ALA A 191 8.65 -11.44 7.59
N LEU A 192 8.07 -12.22 6.67
CA LEU A 192 8.25 -13.67 6.60
C LEU A 192 9.68 -14.09 6.25
N SER A 193 10.36 -13.34 5.38
CA SER A 193 11.76 -13.60 5.07
C SER A 193 12.64 -13.45 6.31
N TYR A 194 12.45 -12.39 7.10
CA TYR A 194 13.18 -12.20 8.36
C TYR A 194 12.80 -13.23 9.44
N SER A 195 11.56 -13.73 9.45
CA SER A 195 11.16 -14.79 10.40
C SER A 195 11.73 -16.17 10.04
N SER A 196 11.98 -16.43 8.76
CA SER A 196 12.48 -17.72 8.27
C SER A 196 13.99 -17.89 8.42
N LYS A 197 14.70 -16.87 8.94
CA LYS A 197 16.13 -16.93 9.22
C LYS A 197 16.39 -17.70 10.54
N TYR A 198 17.64 -18.13 10.72
CA TYR A 198 18.14 -18.75 11.95
C TYR A 198 19.24 -17.90 12.57
N ASN A 199 19.31 -17.84 13.89
CA ASN A 199 20.42 -17.20 14.58
C ASN A 199 21.67 -18.10 14.60
N SER A 200 22.79 -17.55 15.07
CA SER A 200 24.08 -18.26 15.21
C SER A 200 24.01 -19.52 16.10
N ASN A 201 22.97 -19.64 16.93
CA ASN A 201 22.72 -20.77 17.81
C ASN A 201 21.76 -21.80 17.20
N GLY A 202 21.32 -21.62 15.95
CA GLY A 202 20.39 -22.51 15.25
C GLY A 202 18.93 -22.35 15.66
N ASN A 203 18.58 -21.32 16.42
CA ASN A 203 17.19 -21.02 16.76
C ASN A 203 16.53 -20.24 15.62
N SER A 204 15.28 -20.59 15.29
CA SER A 204 14.50 -19.85 14.30
C SER A 204 14.12 -18.46 14.82
N TYR A 205 14.19 -17.43 13.98
CA TYR A 205 13.64 -16.11 14.34
C TYR A 205 12.12 -16.08 14.34
N ALA A 206 11.45 -17.06 13.72
CA ALA A 206 10.01 -17.23 13.83
C ALA A 206 9.62 -17.44 15.30
N SER A 207 10.35 -18.30 16.04
CA SER A 207 10.09 -18.59 17.45
C SER A 207 10.38 -17.44 18.43
N LEU A 208 11.00 -16.33 17.99
CA LEU A 208 11.40 -15.22 18.87
C LEU A 208 10.47 -13.99 18.79
N GLY A 209 9.32 -14.10 18.13
CA GLY A 209 8.35 -13.01 18.05
C GLY A 209 7.16 -13.31 17.15
N ASN A 210 6.57 -14.49 17.25
CA ASN A 210 5.38 -14.83 16.48
C ASN A 210 4.19 -13.97 16.95
N LYS A 211 3.45 -13.40 15.99
CA LYS A 211 2.17 -12.70 16.23
C LYS A 211 1.07 -13.58 16.85
N TYR A 212 1.31 -14.89 16.95
CA TYR A 212 0.41 -15.91 17.49
C TYR A 212 0.93 -16.56 18.77
N ASP A 213 2.00 -16.04 19.37
CA ASP A 213 2.42 -16.49 20.70
C ASP A 213 1.52 -15.81 21.76
N ILE A 214 0.41 -16.48 22.07
CA ILE A 214 -0.60 -16.02 23.05
C ILE A 214 -0.20 -16.39 24.49
N TRP A 215 0.93 -17.07 24.66
CA TRP A 215 1.44 -17.53 25.94
C TRP A 215 2.94 -17.23 25.98
N GLY A 216 3.30 -16.08 26.56
CA GLY A 216 4.66 -15.88 27.05
C GLY A 216 4.99 -16.83 28.19
#